data_AF-A0A814W9F7-F1
#
_entry.id   AF-A0A814W9F7-F1
#
_cell.length_a   1.000
_cell.length_b   1.000
_cell.length_c   1.000
_cell.angle_alpha   90.00
_cell.angle_beta   90.00
_cell.angle_gamma   90.00
#
_symmetry.space_group_name_H-M   'P 1'
#
loop_
_entity.id
_entity.type
_entity.pdbx_description
1 polymer ?
#
loop_
_entity_poly.entity_id
_entity_poly.type
_entity_poly.pdbx_seq_one_letter_code
_entity_poly.pdbx_strand_id
1 'polypeptide(L)'
;MAEAFVTLTSEIQAKSPSISFINSNKGKPLLVADDYTFKLNKTTTTTKYWICTINGCAAKVHTDLNNGLMKTVGNHSPLPGK
;
A
#
# COMPACT_ATOMS: atom_id res chain seq x y z
N MET A 1 30.08 -26.19 -33.46
CA MET A 1 28.93 -25.29 -33.60
C MET A 1 28.11 -25.39 -32.33
N ALA A 2 27.67 -24.23 -31.83
CA ALA A 2 26.94 -24.03 -30.58
C ALA A 2 25.61 -24.84 -30.55
N GLU A 3 24.96 -25.06 -29.41
CA GLU A 3 24.04 -24.08 -28.81
C GLU A 3 24.02 -24.21 -27.28
N ALA A 4 24.13 -23.08 -26.58
CA ALA A 4 23.79 -22.96 -25.17
C ALA A 4 22.34 -22.45 -25.05
N PHE A 5 21.46 -23.23 -24.41
CA PHE A 5 20.09 -22.79 -24.11
C PHE A 5 20.01 -22.37 -22.64
N VAL A 6 20.04 -21.07 -22.40
CA VAL A 6 19.81 -20.46 -21.09
C VAL A 6 18.31 -20.49 -20.78
N THR A 7 17.88 -21.35 -19.84
CA THR A 7 16.52 -21.32 -19.31
C THR A 7 16.40 -20.18 -18.31
N LEU A 8 15.84 -19.06 -18.77
CA LEU A 8 15.32 -17.98 -17.93
C LEU A 8 13.99 -18.42 -17.34
N THR A 9 13.96 -18.84 -16.07
CA THR A 9 12.70 -19.00 -15.34
C THR A 9 12.60 -17.93 -14.26
N SER A 10 12.02 -16.82 -14.72
CA SER A 10 11.02 -15.99 -14.03
C SER A 10 11.05 -15.97 -12.51
N GLU A 11 11.60 -14.88 -12.00
CA GLU A 11 11.36 -14.37 -10.67
C GLU A 11 9.85 -14.21 -10.47
N ILE A 12 9.25 -15.06 -9.64
CA ILE A 12 7.86 -14.90 -9.19
C ILE A 12 7.84 -13.60 -8.38
N GLN A 13 7.50 -12.49 -9.05
CA GLN A 13 7.32 -11.20 -8.39
C GLN A 13 6.03 -11.28 -7.55
N ALA A 14 6.17 -11.80 -6.33
CA ALA A 14 5.21 -11.57 -5.27
C ALA A 14 5.14 -10.05 -5.09
N LYS A 15 4.16 -9.40 -5.72
CA LYS A 15 3.91 -7.97 -5.59
C LYS A 15 3.44 -7.72 -4.16
N SER A 16 4.39 -7.60 -3.24
CA SER A 16 4.12 -7.08 -1.91
C SER A 16 3.62 -5.65 -2.09
N PRO A 17 2.43 -5.28 -1.58
CA PRO A 17 1.96 -3.91 -1.66
C PRO A 17 3.00 -2.98 -1.04
N SER A 18 3.62 -2.16 -1.89
CA SER A 18 4.62 -1.19 -1.45
C SER A 18 3.90 -0.05 -0.75
N ILE A 19 4.24 0.15 0.53
CA ILE A 19 3.72 1.27 1.30
C ILE A 19 4.81 2.27 1.65
N SER A 20 4.47 3.55 1.61
CA SER A 20 5.34 4.66 1.95
C SER A 20 4.64 5.56 2.94
N PHE A 21 5.35 6.01 3.97
CA PHE A 21 4.83 6.97 4.92
C PHE A 21 5.35 8.36 4.57
N ILE A 22 4.44 9.28 4.37
CA ILE A 22 4.76 10.68 4.08
C ILE A 22 4.15 11.57 5.15
N ASN A 23 4.78 12.70 5.40
CA ASN A 23 4.21 13.75 6.24
C ASN A 23 3.53 14.76 5.33
N SER A 24 2.25 15.03 5.57
CA SER A 24 1.58 16.15 4.92
C SER A 24 2.23 17.46 5.36
N ASN A 25 2.13 18.49 4.52
CA ASN A 25 2.64 19.84 4.82
C ASN A 25 2.08 20.42 6.15
N LYS A 26 0.96 19.89 6.63
CA LYS A 26 0.33 20.23 7.92
C LYS A 26 0.81 19.39 9.10
N GLY A 27 1.90 18.64 8.94
CA GLY A 27 2.50 17.75 9.94
C GLY A 27 1.74 16.45 10.22
N LYS A 28 0.64 16.17 9.49
CA LYS A 28 -0.16 14.96 9.69
C LYS A 28 0.46 13.78 8.94
N PRO A 29 0.55 12.58 9.55
CA PRO A 29 1.08 11.40 8.87
C PRO A 29 0.06 10.88 7.85
N LEU A 30 0.54 10.62 6.64
CA LEU A 30 -0.19 10.01 5.53
C LEU A 30 0.53 8.73 5.12
N LEU A 31 -0.26 7.73 4.75
CA LEU A 31 0.22 6.47 4.22
C LEU A 31 -0.09 6.44 2.73
N VAL A 32 0.89 6.14 1.90
CA VAL A 32 0.71 5.88 0.48
C VAL A 32 0.82 4.38 0.28
N ALA A 33 -0.20 3.74 -0.30
CA ALA A 33 -0.18 2.33 -0.67
C ALA A 33 -0.72 2.20 -2.09
N ASP A 34 0.04 1.56 -2.99
CA ASP A 34 -0.40 1.29 -4.37
C ASP A 34 -0.87 2.55 -5.13
N ASP A 35 -0.10 3.64 -5.06
CA ASP A 35 -0.42 4.98 -5.61
C ASP A 35 -1.57 5.74 -4.91
N TYR A 36 -2.25 5.12 -3.94
CA TYR A 36 -3.32 5.74 -3.19
C TYR A 36 -2.86 6.30 -1.85
N THR A 37 -3.44 7.43 -1.46
CA THR A 37 -3.17 8.06 -0.17
C THR A 37 -4.24 7.74 0.86
N PHE A 38 -3.79 7.46 2.07
CA PHE A 38 -4.60 7.11 3.22
C PHE A 38 -4.25 8.06 4.36
N LYS A 39 -5.29 8.52 5.04
CA LYS A 39 -5.17 9.32 6.25
C LYS A 39 -5.33 8.43 7.48
N LEU A 40 -4.58 8.74 8.53
CA LEU A 40 -4.74 8.11 9.83
C LEU A 40 -6.14 8.44 10.38
N ASN A 41 -6.98 7.42 10.54
CA ASN A 41 -8.32 7.55 11.10
C ASN A 41 -8.31 7.35 12.62
N LYS A 42 -7.66 6.27 13.07
CA LYS A 42 -7.59 5.90 14.48
C LYS A 42 -6.27 5.21 14.76
N THR A 43 -5.70 5.46 15.93
CA THR A 43 -4.58 4.67 16.43
C THR A 43 -5.05 3.96 17.69
N THR A 44 -4.84 2.66 17.73
CA THR A 44 -5.01 1.80 18.90
C THR A 44 -3.63 1.50 19.50
N THR A 45 -3.59 0.92 20.69
CA THR A 45 -2.37 0.53 21.41
C THR A 45 -1.42 -0.36 20.61
N THR A 46 -1.92 -1.09 19.60
CA THR A 46 -1.12 -2.03 18.80
C THR A 46 -1.16 -1.75 17.30
N THR A 47 -2.13 -0.97 16.81
CA THR A 47 -2.39 -0.87 15.36
C THR A 47 -2.91 0.51 15.00
N LYS A 48 -2.41 1.04 13.89
CA LYS A 48 -2.88 2.27 13.24
C LYS A 48 -3.84 1.91 12.12
N TYR A 49 -5.03 2.50 12.16
CA TYR A 49 -6.08 2.36 11.17
C TYR A 49 -6.05 3.56 10.22
N TRP A 50 -5.90 3.26 8.95
CA TRP A 50 -5.81 4.22 7.86
C TRP A 50 -7.01 4.03 6.94
N ILE A 51 -7.58 5.13 6.49
CA ILE A 51 -8.69 5.13 5.52
C ILE A 51 -8.30 5.94 4.31
N CYS A 52 -8.77 5.51 3.15
CA CYS A 52 -8.50 6.24 1.92
C CYS A 52 -9.07 7.67 2.00
N THR A 53 -8.37 8.64 1.44
CA THR A 53 -8.85 10.02 1.36
C THR A 53 -9.86 10.25 0.23
N ILE A 54 -10.01 9.29 -0.69
CA ILE A 54 -10.95 9.35 -1.82
C ILE A 54 -12.38 9.11 -1.33
N ASN A 55 -13.29 10.03 -1.67
CA ASN A 55 -14.72 9.85 -1.40
C ASN A 55 -15.29 8.66 -2.20
N GLY A 56 -15.97 7.74 -1.52
CA GLY A 56 -16.50 6.51 -2.13
C GLY A 56 -15.53 5.33 -2.14
N CYS A 57 -14.29 5.51 -1.68
CA CYS A 57 -13.34 4.40 -1.55
C CYS A 57 -13.50 3.71 -0.18
N ALA A 58 -13.82 2.41 -0.20
CA ALA A 58 -13.93 1.60 1.01
C ALA A 58 -12.58 0.99 1.46
N ALA A 59 -11.48 1.40 0.84
CA ALA A 59 -10.15 0.90 1.15
C ALA A 59 -9.63 1.43 2.49
N LYS A 60 -9.07 0.50 3.24
CA LYS A 60 -8.57 0.64 4.61
C LYS A 60 -7.24 -0.06 4.68
N VAL A 61 -6.31 0.52 5.42
CA VAL A 61 -5.02 -0.12 5.69
C VAL A 61 -4.78 -0.12 7.17
N HIS A 62 -4.27 -1.23 7.68
CA HIS A 62 -3.86 -1.38 9.06
C HIS A 62 -2.34 -1.54 9.07
N THR A 63 -1.68 -0.69 9.83
CA THR A 63 -0.24 -0.79 10.05
C THR A 63 0.06 -0.99 11.52
N ASP A 64 1.21 -1.57 11.81
CA ASP A 64 1.73 -1.67 13.16
C ASP A 64 2.11 -0.27 13.69
N LEU A 65 2.36 -0.18 15.00
CA LEU A 65 2.96 1.00 15.62
C LEU A 65 4.29 1.39 14.97
N ASN A 66 5.07 0.40 14.56
CA ASN A 66 6.35 0.54 13.88
C ASN A 66 6.21 0.80 12.38
N ASN A 67 5.03 1.20 11.91
CA ASN A 67 4.79 1.49 10.49
C ASN A 67 4.96 0.25 9.58
N GLY A 68 4.94 -0.96 10.14
CA GLY A 68 4.88 -2.19 9.35
C GLY A 68 3.49 -2.40 8.75
N LEU A 69 3.40 -2.74 7.47
CA LEU A 69 2.11 -3.09 6.87
C LEU A 69 1.57 -4.38 7.49
N MET A 70 0.37 -4.34 8.07
CA MET A 70 -0.26 -5.54 8.64
C MET A 70 -1.31 -6.10 7.71
N LYS A 71 -2.28 -5.25 7.32
CA LYS A 71 -3.43 -5.67 6.51
C LYS A 71 -3.87 -4.54 5.60
N THR A 72 -4.16 -4.85 4.35
CA THR A 72 -4.93 -3.99 3.45
C THR A 72 -6.31 -4.60 3.28
N VAL A 73 -7.36 -3.80 3.47
CA VAL A 73 -8.75 -4.23 3.40
C VAL A 73 -9.49 -3.28 2.48
N GLY A 74 -10.12 -3.84 1.45
CA GLY A 74 -10.98 -3.10 0.56
C GLY A 74 -10.45 -3.12 -0.86
N ASN A 75 -11.39 -3.24 -1.79
CA ASN A 75 -11.10 -3.17 -3.20
C ASN A 75 -11.01 -1.69 -3.56
N HIS A 76 -9.84 -1.24 -4.00
CA HIS A 76 -9.80 0.02 -4.74
C HIS A 76 -10.54 -0.25 -6.05
N SER A 77 -11.76 0.26 -6.17
CA SER A 77 -12.38 0.37 -7.48
C SER A 77 -11.42 1.21 -8.32
N PRO A 78 -10.92 0.71 -9.47
CA PRO A 78 -10.08 1.50 -10.34
C PRO A 78 -10.88 2.76 -10.69
N LEU A 79 -10.46 3.90 -10.17
CA LEU A 79 -11.04 5.17 -10.58
C LEU A 79 -10.74 5.33 -12.08
N PRO A 80 -11.74 5.63 -12.92
CA PRO A 80 -11.49 6.00 -14.31
C PRO A 80 -10.88 7.41 -14.31
N GLY A 81 -9.55 7.53 -14.38
CA GLY A 81 -8.92 8.85 -14.33
C GLY A 81 -7.39 8.88 -14.26
N LYS A 82 -6.70 7.92 -14.86
CA LYS A 82 -5.30 8.05 -15.26
C LYS A 82 -5.21 7.79 -16.76
#